data_AF-A0A4Y2L995-F1
#
_entry.id   AF-A0A4Y2L995-F1
#
_cell.length_a   1.000
_cell.length_b   1.000
_cell.length_c   1.000
_cell.angle_alpha   90.00
_cell.angle_beta   90.00
_cell.angle_gamma   90.00
#
_symmetry.space_group_name_H-M   'P 1'
#
loop_
_entity.id
_entity.type
_entity.pdbx_description
1 polymer ?
#
loop_
_entity_poly.entity_id
_entity_poly.type
_entity_poly.pdbx_seq_one_letter_code
_entity_poly.pdbx_strand_id
1 'polypeptide(L)'
;MKRLIKGYAKEKRLRTPVIETEWELDVYPNGHDADGYIACDLRLLSQISIAATSTISIVGADGFSHFSVERINQKFPVNSFSGIEYFVKRNEIFANKIFYLPKDT
;
A
#
# COMPACT_ATOMS: atom_id res chain seq x y z
N MET A 1 -17.16 48.31 -41.99
CA MET A 1 -17.39 46.85 -42.13
C MET A 1 -16.50 46.14 -41.12
N LYS A 2 -17.06 45.62 -40.00
CA LYS A 2 -16.28 44.98 -38.92
C LYS A 2 -16.27 43.46 -39.12
N ARG A 3 -15.09 42.85 -39.32
CA ARG A 3 -14.93 41.39 -39.33
C ARG A 3 -14.76 40.90 -37.88
N LEU A 4 -15.64 40.01 -37.44
CA LEU A 4 -15.54 39.31 -36.16
C LEU A 4 -14.91 37.93 -36.43
N ILE A 5 -13.65 37.71 -36.02
CA ILE A 5 -13.03 36.40 -36.05
C ILE A 5 -13.38 35.70 -34.73
N LYS A 6 -14.29 34.71 -34.76
CA LYS A 6 -14.50 33.81 -33.64
C LYS A 6 -13.41 32.74 -33.67
N GLY A 7 -12.40 32.90 -32.81
CA GLY A 7 -11.45 31.83 -32.51
C GLY A 7 -12.13 30.72 -31.71
N TYR A 8 -12.14 29.51 -32.25
CA TYR A 8 -12.51 28.31 -31.49
C TYR A 8 -11.27 27.87 -30.70
N ALA A 9 -11.21 28.22 -29.41
CA ALA A 9 -10.25 27.61 -28.50
C ALA A 9 -10.73 26.18 -28.21
N LYS A 10 -10.11 25.20 -28.88
CA LYS A 10 -10.22 23.78 -28.46
C LYS A 10 -9.41 23.63 -27.17
N GLU A 11 -10.12 23.60 -26.06
CA GLU A 11 -9.59 23.27 -24.75
C GLU A 11 -9.01 21.85 -24.78
N LYS A 12 -7.68 21.74 -24.96
CA LYS A 12 -6.97 20.47 -24.82
C LYS A 12 -6.97 20.12 -23.34
N ARG A 13 -7.93 19.31 -22.90
CA ARG A 13 -7.84 18.59 -21.63
C ARG A 13 -6.58 17.73 -21.69
N LEU A 14 -5.52 18.17 -21.02
CA LEU A 14 -4.34 17.36 -20.73
C LEU A 14 -4.83 16.15 -19.94
N ARG A 15 -4.93 14.99 -20.60
CA ARG A 15 -5.10 13.72 -19.90
C ARG A 15 -3.78 13.45 -19.21
N THR A 16 -3.76 13.51 -17.88
CA THR A 16 -2.63 13.01 -17.11
C THR A 16 -2.43 11.55 -17.52
N PRO A 17 -1.24 11.15 -18.00
CA PRO A 17 -1.00 9.76 -18.32
C PRO A 17 -1.23 8.94 -17.04
N VAL A 18 -2.07 7.92 -17.13
CA VAL A 18 -2.21 6.93 -16.06
C VAL A 18 -0.89 6.17 -16.02
N ILE A 19 -0.13 6.38 -14.96
CA ILE A 19 1.07 5.59 -14.69
C ILE A 19 0.59 4.35 -13.97
N GLU A 20 0.62 3.22 -14.66
CA GLU A 20 0.43 1.92 -14.01
C GLU A 20 1.69 1.62 -13.18
N THR A 21 1.47 1.21 -11.93
CA THR A 21 2.54 0.93 -10.97
C THR A 21 2.33 -0.46 -10.42
N GLU A 22 3.41 -1.23 -10.33
CA GLU A 22 3.42 -2.53 -9.71
C GLU A 22 3.98 -2.43 -8.29
N TRP A 23 3.41 -3.20 -7.36
CA TRP A 23 3.73 -3.15 -5.94
C TRP A 23 3.87 -4.57 -5.39
N GLU A 24 4.81 -4.75 -4.46
CA GLU A 24 5.09 -6.02 -3.80
C GLU A 24 4.96 -5.82 -2.28
N LEU A 25 4.26 -6.75 -1.62
CA LEU A 25 4.12 -6.78 -0.17
C LEU A 25 4.79 -8.05 0.36
N ASP A 26 5.94 -7.86 1.01
CA ASP A 26 6.65 -8.93 1.69
C ASP A 26 6.17 -9.03 3.13
N VAL A 27 5.92 -10.25 3.58
CA VAL A 27 5.49 -10.53 4.96
C VAL A 27 6.51 -11.45 5.60
N TYR A 28 6.96 -11.08 6.80
CA TYR A 28 7.91 -11.84 7.61
C TYR A 28 7.19 -12.34 8.86
N PRO A 29 6.61 -13.56 8.85
CA PRO A 29 5.89 -14.11 10.00
C PRO A 29 6.75 -14.17 11.26
N ASN A 30 8.06 -14.34 11.08
CA ASN A 30 9.01 -14.41 12.18
C ASN A 30 9.66 -13.07 12.57
N GLY A 31 9.26 -11.97 11.92
CA GLY A 31 10.03 -10.73 11.93
C GLY A 31 11.31 -10.87 11.09
N HIS A 32 11.93 -9.76 10.74
CA HIS A 32 13.31 -9.76 10.22
C HIS A 32 14.29 -9.15 11.24
N ASP A 33 13.93 -8.02 11.88
CA ASP A 33 14.76 -7.36 12.90
C ASP A 33 14.11 -7.32 14.30
N ALA A 34 12.85 -7.76 14.42
CA ALA A 34 12.07 -7.75 15.66
C ALA A 34 11.47 -9.12 15.99
N ASP A 35 12.11 -9.84 16.92
CA ASP A 35 11.62 -11.14 17.39
C ASP A 35 10.24 -11.03 18.06
N GLY A 36 9.40 -12.03 17.83
CA GLY A 36 8.04 -12.09 18.38
C GLY A 36 7.02 -11.20 17.68
N TYR A 37 7.43 -10.43 16.67
CA TYR A 37 6.55 -9.68 15.79
C TYR A 37 6.40 -10.39 14.44
N ILE A 38 5.34 -10.04 13.73
CA ILE A 38 5.25 -10.18 12.27
C ILE A 38 5.62 -8.80 11.72
N ALA A 39 6.51 -8.77 10.74
CA ALA A 39 6.89 -7.56 10.02
C ALA A 39 6.36 -7.61 8.58
N CYS A 40 6.27 -6.46 7.93
CA CYS A 40 5.93 -6.41 6.51
C CYS A 40 6.57 -5.21 5.82
N ASP A 41 6.93 -5.40 4.55
CA ASP A 41 7.56 -4.39 3.71
C ASP A 41 6.73 -4.17 2.45
N LEU A 42 6.43 -2.91 2.14
CA LEU A 42 5.80 -2.52 0.89
C LEU A 42 6.84 -1.90 -0.04
N ARG A 43 6.95 -2.46 -1.25
CA ARG A 43 7.89 -2.03 -2.27
C ARG A 43 7.18 -1.58 -3.54
N LEU A 44 7.66 -0.47 -4.09
CA LEU A 44 7.30 -0.01 -5.43
C LEU A 44 8.23 -0.66 -6.46
N LEU A 45 7.66 -1.41 -7.40
CA LEU A 45 8.37 -2.00 -8.55
C LEU A 45 8.32 -1.02 -9.72
N SER A 46 9.04 0.10 -9.59
CA SER A 46 9.06 1.14 -10.61
C SER A 46 10.44 1.77 -10.77
N GLN A 47 10.70 2.27 -11.99
CA GLN A 47 11.88 3.07 -12.33
C GLN A 47 11.71 4.56 -11.96
N ILE A 48 10.57 4.94 -11.39
CA ILE A 48 10.30 6.29 -10.90
C ILE A 48 9.93 6.28 -9.42
N SER A 49 10.21 7.38 -8.73
CA SER A 49 9.76 7.56 -7.34
C SER A 49 8.33 8.09 -7.28
N ILE A 50 7.56 7.61 -6.32
CA ILE A 50 6.15 8.01 -6.15
C ILE A 50 5.90 8.44 -4.70
N ALA A 51 5.17 9.54 -4.52
CA ALA A 51 4.60 9.90 -3.23
C ALA A 51 3.22 9.25 -3.12
N ALA A 52 3.02 8.38 -2.14
CA ALA A 52 1.77 7.68 -1.95
C ALA A 52 1.44 7.55 -0.47
N THR A 53 0.14 7.44 -0.19
CA THR A 53 -0.35 6.99 1.11
C THR A 53 -0.79 5.54 0.98
N SER A 54 -0.27 4.70 1.87
CA SER A 54 -0.62 3.28 1.96
C SER A 54 -1.31 3.01 3.29
N THR A 55 -2.17 1.99 3.30
CA THR A 55 -2.74 1.43 4.52
C THR A 55 -2.48 -0.07 4.49
N ILE A 56 -1.83 -0.58 5.52
CA ILE A 56 -1.57 -2.01 5.69
C ILE A 56 -2.42 -2.49 6.87
N SER A 57 -3.10 -3.63 6.70
CA SER A 57 -3.94 -4.22 7.74
C SER A 57 -3.99 -5.72 7.62
N ILE A 58 -4.17 -6.40 8.75
CA ILE A 58 -4.53 -7.82 8.79
C ILE A 58 -6.04 -7.92 8.69
N VAL A 59 -6.52 -8.67 7.71
CA VAL A 59 -7.95 -8.88 7.48
C VAL A 59 -8.37 -10.20 8.12
N GLY A 60 -9.42 -10.16 8.93
CA GLY A 60 -10.04 -11.34 9.49
C GLY A 60 -10.63 -12.24 8.41
N ALA A 61 -10.87 -13.51 8.75
CA ALA A 61 -11.44 -14.46 7.81
C ALA A 61 -12.87 -14.12 7.36
N ASP A 62 -13.54 -13.23 8.09
CA ASP A 62 -14.84 -12.67 7.70
C ASP A 62 -14.75 -11.69 6.52
N GLY A 63 -13.55 -11.20 6.19
CA GLY A 63 -13.30 -10.21 5.14
C GLY A 63 -13.66 -8.76 5.52
N PHE A 64 -14.13 -8.51 6.74
CA PHE A 64 -14.62 -7.20 7.19
C PHE A 64 -13.87 -6.67 8.41
N SER A 65 -13.38 -7.56 9.27
CA SER A 65 -12.67 -7.15 10.46
C SER A 65 -11.21 -6.87 10.14
N HIS A 66 -10.69 -5.76 10.67
CA HIS A 66 -9.31 -5.35 10.47
C HIS A 66 -8.57 -5.28 11.81
N PHE A 67 -7.31 -5.72 11.79
CA PHE A 67 -6.39 -5.63 12.92
C PHE A 67 -5.07 -5.02 12.48
N SER A 68 -4.40 -4.34 13.41
CA SER A 68 -3.18 -3.56 13.20
C SER A 68 -3.24 -2.73 11.90
N VAL A 69 -4.00 -1.64 11.92
CA VAL A 69 -4.19 -0.78 10.74
C VAL A 69 -3.17 0.33 10.78
N GLU A 70 -2.14 0.23 9.94
CA GLU A 70 -1.07 1.21 9.85
C GLU A 70 -1.18 2.02 8.57
N ARG A 71 -1.19 3.35 8.70
CA ARG A 71 -1.27 4.28 7.58
C ARG A 71 0.05 5.02 7.42
N ILE A 72 0.71 4.80 6.30
CA ILE A 72 2.01 5.40 6.01
C ILE A 72 1.87 6.36 4.84
N ASN A 73 2.25 7.61 5.06
CA ASN A 73 2.39 8.61 4.02
C ASN A 73 3.88 8.85 3.77
N GLN A 74 4.37 8.47 2.59
CA GLN A 74 5.79 8.59 2.29
C GLN A 74 6.07 8.68 0.79
N LYS A 75 7.32 9.00 0.50
CA LYS A 75 7.89 8.85 -0.83
C LYS A 75 8.53 7.46 -0.92
N PHE A 76 8.16 6.71 -1.94
CA PHE A 76 8.78 5.43 -2.32
C PHE A 76 9.85 5.71 -3.38
N PRO A 77 11.15 5.73 -3.01
CA PRO A 77 12.23 5.81 -3.97
C PRO A 77 12.26 4.61 -4.93
N VAL A 78 13.03 4.76 -6.01
CA VAL A 78 13.26 3.69 -6.97
C VAL A 78 13.93 2.52 -6.26
N ASN A 79 13.37 1.31 -6.38
CA ASN A 79 13.91 0.08 -5.80
C ASN A 79 14.11 0.08 -4.27
N SER A 80 13.32 0.84 -3.52
CA SER A 80 13.38 0.85 -2.05
C SER A 80 12.21 0.11 -1.41
N PHE A 81 12.49 -0.50 -0.26
CA PHE A 81 11.48 -1.03 0.64
C PHE A 81 11.05 0.04 1.64
N SER A 82 9.80 -0.04 2.06
CA SER A 82 9.34 0.59 3.29
C SER A 82 8.70 -0.45 4.18
N GLY A 83 9.32 -0.67 5.33
CA GLY A 83 8.88 -1.66 6.30
C GLY A 83 8.11 -1.12 7.49
N ILE A 84 7.38 -2.02 8.13
CA ILE A 84 6.88 -1.90 9.49
C ILE A 84 7.42 -3.09 10.28
N GLU A 85 8.56 -2.89 10.94
CA GLU A 85 9.26 -3.93 11.71
C GLU A 85 8.38 -4.52 12.83
N TYR A 86 7.61 -3.65 13.49
CA TYR A 86 6.75 -4.00 14.62
C TYR A 86 5.27 -4.03 14.24
N PHE A 87 4.93 -4.56 13.05
CA PHE A 87 3.58 -4.44 12.51
C PHE A 87 2.52 -5.08 13.41
N VAL A 88 2.72 -6.32 13.86
CA VAL A 88 1.82 -6.93 14.85
C VAL A 88 2.58 -7.90 15.74
N LYS A 89 2.20 -8.03 17.01
CA LYS A 89 2.76 -9.09 17.84
C LYS A 89 2.23 -10.44 17.37
N ARG A 90 3.15 -11.38 17.15
CA ARG A 90 2.82 -12.71 16.64
C ARG A 90 1.82 -13.42 17.55
N ASN A 91 2.02 -13.35 18.86
CA ASN A 91 1.13 -13.99 19.84
C ASN A 91 -0.32 -13.47 19.80
N GLU A 92 -0.56 -12.23 19.38
CA GLU A 92 -1.92 -11.68 19.24
C GLU A 92 -2.67 -12.36 18.09
N ILE A 93 -1.98 -12.68 16.99
CA ILE A 93 -2.56 -13.44 15.87
C ILE A 93 -2.85 -14.88 16.29
N PHE A 94 -1.90 -15.55 16.95
CA PHE A 94 -2.10 -16.93 17.39
C PHE A 94 -3.10 -17.08 18.55
N ALA A 95 -3.24 -16.07 19.42
CA ALA A 95 -4.29 -16.04 20.43
C ALA A 95 -5.70 -15.95 19.81
N ASN A 96 -5.79 -15.37 18.61
CA ASN A 96 -7.03 -15.22 17.84
C ASN A 96 -7.02 -16.10 16.57
N LYS A 97 -6.38 -17.29 16.64
CA LYS A 97 -6.17 -18.19 15.50
C LYS A 97 -7.46 -18.54 14.75
N ILE A 98 -8.56 -18.77 15.47
CA ILE A 98 -9.88 -19.07 14.88
C ILE A 98 -10.36 -17.94 13.95
N PHE A 99 -9.92 -16.71 14.23
CA PHE A 99 -10.37 -15.53 13.51
C PHE A 99 -9.44 -15.15 12.34
N TYR A 100 -8.13 -15.21 12.54
CA TYR A 100 -7.14 -14.78 11.54
C TYR A 100 -6.51 -15.94 10.74
N LEU A 101 -6.55 -17.16 11.26
CA LEU A 101 -5.93 -18.37 10.68
C LEU A 101 -6.87 -19.59 10.77
N PRO A 102 -8.15 -19.50 10.37
CA PRO A 102 -9.17 -20.53 10.65
C PRO A 102 -8.93 -21.89 9.98
N LYS A 103 -8.12 -21.94 8.92
CA LYS A 103 -7.83 -23.17 8.15
C LYS A 103 -6.47 -23.79 8.50
N ASP A 104 -5.72 -23.13 9.38
CA ASP A 104 -4.41 -23.58 9.85
C ASP A 104 -4.51 -24.17 11.26
N THR A 105 -5.70 -24.62 11.68
CA THR A 105 -5.98 -25.20 13.01
C THR A 105 -5.68 -26.68 13.09
#